data_AF-A0A0S9DZT7-F1
#
_entry.id   AF-A0A0S9DZT7-F1
#
_cell.length_a   1.000
_cell.length_b   1.000
_cell.length_c   1.000
_cell.angle_alpha   90.00
_cell.angle_beta   90.00
_cell.angle_gamma   90.00
#
_symmetry.space_group_name_H-M   'P 1'
#
loop_
_entity.id
_entity.type
_entity.pdbx_description
1 polymer ?
#
loop_
_entity_poly.entity_id
_entity_poly.type
_entity_poly.pdbx_seq_one_letter_code
_entity_poly.pdbx_strand_id
1 'polypeptide(L)' 'MFPGSVVTVNNQIRSAAQLEGVAVLDVTSPVVAVDGTWTPGYSDDGEQPNASGATLMIEAAVSQFTNILGTSNVAR' A
#
# COMPACT_ATOMS: atom_id res chain seq x y z
N MET A 1 -14.15 10.10 8.01
CA MET A 1 -13.26 9.46 7.02
C MET A 1 -13.98 9.27 5.69
N PHE A 2 -13.29 9.36 4.54
CA PHE A 2 -13.85 9.08 3.20
C PHE A 2 -13.15 7.88 2.53
N PRO A 3 -13.48 6.64 2.93
CA PRO A 3 -12.74 5.44 2.52
C PRO A 3 -12.73 5.20 1.01
N GLY A 4 -13.88 5.35 0.36
CA GLY A 4 -14.00 5.15 -1.09
C GLY A 4 -13.19 6.14 -1.94
N SER A 5 -13.02 7.39 -1.48
CA SER A 5 -12.14 8.33 -2.18
C SER A 5 -10.66 7.97 -2.02
N VAL A 6 -10.25 7.42 -0.86
CA VAL A 6 -8.87 6.94 -0.67
C VAL A 6 -8.56 5.79 -1.61
N VAL A 7 -9.47 4.81 -1.74
CA VAL A 7 -9.32 3.70 -2.70
C VAL A 7 -9.20 4.24 -4.13
N THR A 8 -10.07 5.17 -4.51
CA THR A 8 -10.06 5.78 -5.85
C THR A 8 -8.74 6.47 -6.16
N VAL A 9 -8.26 7.33 -5.24
CA VAL A 9 -6.99 8.05 -5.40
C VAL A 9 -5.81 7.08 -5.46
N ASN A 10 -5.75 6.07 -4.59
CA ASN A 10 -4.68 5.08 -4.60
C ASN A 10 -4.64 4.30 -5.93
N ASN A 11 -5.80 3.95 -6.49
CA ASN A 11 -5.87 3.28 -7.80
C ASN A 11 -5.40 4.18 -8.95
N GLN A 12 -5.74 5.47 -8.91
CA GLN A 12 -5.25 6.44 -9.90
C GLN A 12 -3.74 6.63 -9.81
N ILE A 13 -3.17 6.73 -8.60
CA ILE A 13 -1.72 6.82 -8.39
C ILE A 13 -1.00 5.59 -8.94
N ARG A 14 -1.49 4.38 -8.63
CA ARG A 14 -0.89 3.13 -9.16
C ARG A 14 -0.95 3.08 -10.69
N SER A 15 -2.09 3.47 -11.27
CA SER A 15 -2.27 3.51 -12.73
C SER A 15 -1.31 4.50 -13.39
N ALA A 16 -1.17 5.71 -12.84
CA ALA A 16 -0.26 6.72 -13.35
C ALA A 16 1.21 6.27 -13.21
N ALA A 17 1.60 5.71 -12.08
CA ALA A 17 2.95 5.21 -11.88
C ALA A 17 3.31 4.08 -12.86
N GLN A 18 2.36 3.19 -13.16
CA GLN A 18 2.53 2.15 -14.17
C GLN A 18 2.80 2.74 -15.57
N LEU A 19 2.09 3.81 -15.96
CA LEU A 19 2.32 4.49 -17.23
C LEU A 19 3.71 5.13 -17.31
N GLU A 20 4.23 5.62 -16.19
CA GLU A 20 5.56 6.26 -16.08
C GLU A 20 6.69 5.25 -15.82
N GLY A 21 6.40 3.95 -15.73
CA GLY A 21 7.39 2.93 -15.38
C GLY A 21 7.95 3.05 -13.96
N VAL A 22 7.22 3.72 -13.06
CA VAL A 22 7.58 3.90 -11.65
C VAL A 22 6.89 2.83 -10.81
N ALA A 23 7.67 2.12 -9.99
CA ALA A 23 7.11 1.16 -9.05
C ALA A 23 6.48 1.87 -7.84
N VAL A 24 5.27 1.43 -7.45
CA VAL A 24 4.56 1.89 -6.24
C VAL A 24 4.36 0.72 -5.30
N LEU A 25 4.72 0.92 -4.04
CA LEU A 25 4.47 -0.05 -2.97
C LEU A 25 3.01 0.04 -2.53
N ASP A 26 2.31 -1.08 -2.56
CA ASP A 26 1.00 -1.18 -1.96
C ASP A 26 1.11 -1.69 -0.52
N VAL A 27 1.13 -0.75 0.42
CA VAL A 27 1.18 -1.05 1.86
C VAL A 27 -0.22 -1.14 2.49
N THR A 28 -1.27 -0.75 1.75
CA THR A 28 -2.61 -0.56 2.31
C THR A 28 -3.51 -1.78 2.16
N SER A 29 -3.42 -2.51 1.05
CA SER A 29 -4.28 -3.67 0.77
C SER A 29 -4.28 -4.79 1.83
N PRO A 30 -3.22 -5.04 2.62
CA PRO A 30 -3.27 -6.02 3.70
C PRO A 30 -4.13 -5.59 4.91
N VAL A 31 -4.35 -4.29 5.10
CA VAL A 31 -4.93 -3.73 6.33
C VAL A 31 -6.26 -3.01 6.11
N VAL A 32 -6.66 -2.80 4.86
CA VAL A 32 -7.95 -2.19 4.50
C VAL A 32 -8.86 -3.20 3.80
N ALA A 33 -10.17 -3.08 4.03
CA ALA A 33 -11.19 -3.77 3.27
C ALA A 33 -11.35 -3.16 1.86
N VAL A 34 -12.12 -3.83 1.01
CA VAL A 34 -12.35 -3.40 -0.39
C VAL A 34 -12.98 -2.01 -0.49
N ASP A 35 -13.77 -1.61 0.51
CA ASP A 35 -14.38 -0.28 0.58
C ASP A 35 -13.43 0.82 1.09
N GLY A 36 -12.19 0.46 1.45
CA GLY A 36 -11.16 1.36 1.95
C GLY A 36 -11.20 1.57 3.46
N THR A 37 -12.15 0.95 4.18
CA THR A 37 -12.17 1.01 5.64
C THR A 37 -11.07 0.15 6.23
N TRP A 38 -10.62 0.47 7.44
CA TRP A 38 -9.71 -0.40 8.17
C TRP A 38 -10.37 -1.75 8.44
N THR A 39 -9.66 -2.83 8.14
CA THR A 39 -10.07 -4.16 8.60
C THR A 39 -10.01 -4.18 10.13
N PRO A 40 -11.00 -4.79 10.82
CA PRO A 40 -11.04 -4.80 12.28
C PRO A 40 -9.73 -5.27 12.91
N GLY A 41 -9.23 -4.52 13.90
CA GLY A 41 -8.01 -4.85 14.63
C GLY A 41 -6.72 -4.22 14.09
N TYR A 42 -6.76 -3.50 12.96
CA TYR A 42 -5.58 -2.81 12.42
C TYR A 42 -5.56 -1.29 12.61
N SER A 43 -6.64 -0.72 13.16
CA SER A 43 -6.73 0.68 13.58
C SER A 43 -7.66 0.79 14.78
N ASP A 44 -7.30 1.67 15.72
CA ASP A 44 -8.08 1.91 16.94
C ASP A 44 -8.99 3.13 16.81
N ASP A 45 -8.64 4.07 15.92
CA ASP A 45 -9.34 5.34 15.68
C ASP A 45 -10.02 5.40 14.31
N GLY A 46 -9.76 4.40 13.45
CA GLY A 46 -10.22 4.38 12.07
C GLY A 46 -9.49 5.36 11.16
N GLU A 47 -8.37 5.97 11.58
CA GLU A 47 -7.60 6.93 10.79
C GLU A 47 -6.14 6.51 10.61
N GLN A 48 -5.50 6.02 11.67
CA GLN A 48 -4.10 5.59 11.69
C GLN A 48 -3.98 4.10 11.96
N PRO A 49 -2.91 3.43 11.47
CA PRO A 49 -2.64 2.06 11.86
C PRO A 49 -2.32 2.00 13.36
N ASN A 50 -2.86 1.00 14.05
CA ASN A 50 -2.32 0.59 15.34
C ASN A 50 -1.05 -0.24 15.14
N ALA A 51 -0.48 -0.79 16.22
CA ALA A 51 0.77 -1.56 16.16
C ALA A 51 0.67 -2.75 15.18
N SER A 52 -0.43 -3.51 15.22
CA SER A 52 -0.65 -4.67 14.35
C SER A 52 -0.81 -4.24 12.88
N GLY A 53 -1.56 -3.16 12.63
CA GLY A 53 -1.68 -2.59 11.29
C GLY A 53 -0.33 -2.15 10.73
N ALA A 54 0.45 -1.40 11.51
CA ALA A 54 1.75 -0.90 11.09
C ALA A 54 2.74 -2.03 10.75
N THR A 55 2.77 -3.09 11.56
CA THR A 55 3.60 -4.28 11.28
C THR A 55 3.27 -4.89 9.91
N LEU A 56 1.98 -5.13 9.61
CA LEU A 56 1.58 -5.69 8.32
C LEU A 56 1.89 -4.77 7.14
N MET A 57 1.71 -3.46 7.31
CA MET A 57 2.07 -2.49 6.28
C MET A 57 3.58 -2.53 5.96
N ILE A 58 4.43 -2.68 6.99
CA ILE A 58 5.89 -2.80 6.83
C ILE A 58 6.25 -4.12 6.14
N GLU A 59 5.67 -5.24 6.56
CA GLU A 59 5.91 -6.55 5.93
C GLU A 59 5.54 -6.54 4.44
N ALA A 60 4.41 -5.90 4.10
CA ALA A 60 4.00 -5.70 2.72
C ALA A 60 5.01 -4.87 1.91
N ALA A 61 5.53 -3.78 2.49
CA ALA A 61 6.59 -2.99 1.86
C ALA A 61 7.85 -3.82 1.63
N VAL A 62 8.33 -4.54 2.65
CA VAL A 62 9.53 -5.39 2.58
C VAL A 62 9.39 -6.46 1.49
N SER A 63 8.25 -7.14 1.43
CA SER A 63 8.01 -8.19 0.42
C SER A 63 8.06 -7.66 -1.02
N GLN A 64 7.65 -6.40 -1.22
CA GLN A 64 7.66 -5.76 -2.54
C GLN A 64 9.02 -5.13 -2.87
N PHE A 65 9.79 -4.67 -1.87
CA PHE A 65 11.13 -4.13 -2.08
C PHE A 65 12.07 -5.12 -2.77
N THR A 66 12.01 -6.41 -2.43
CA THR A 66 12.82 -7.43 -3.11
C THR A 66 12.54 -7.48 -4.60
N ASN A 67 11.27 -7.32 -5.01
CA ASN A 67 10.89 -7.31 -6.41
C ASN A 67 11.34 -6.02 -7.12
N ILE A 68 11.24 -4.86 -6.45
CA ILE A 68 11.64 -3.56 -7.01
C ILE A 68 13.18 -3.45 -7.13
N LEU A 69 13.91 -3.88 -6.11
CA LEU A 69 15.38 -3.83 -6.10
C LEU A 69 15.99 -4.94 -6.96
N GLY A 70 15.34 -6.11 -7.05
CA GLY A 70 15.74 -7.20 -7.94
C GLY A 70 15.62 -6.86 -9.43
N THR A 71 14.75 -5.91 -9.79
CA THR A 71 14.68 -5.36 -11.16
C THR A 71 15.77 -4.33 -11.48
N SER A 72 16.58 -3.90 -10.50
CA SER A 72 17.75 -3.03 -10.71
C SER A 72 18.99 -3.79 -11.19
N ASN A 73 18.82 -4.76 -12.09
CA ASN A 73 19.91 -5.36 -12.85
C ASN A 73 20.00 -4.76 -14.26
N VAL A 74 19.79 -3.45 -14.37
CA VAL A 74 20.09 -2.66 -15.56
C VAL A 74 21.44 -1.98 -15.33
N ALA A 75 22.47 -2.60 -15.90
CA ALA A 75 23.76 -2.04 -16.30
C ALA A 75 24.34 -0.91 -15.42
N ARG A 76 25.29 -1.27 -14.55
CA ARG A 76 26.42 -0.40 -14.23
C ARG A 76 27.72 -1.15 -14.48
#